data_AF-A0A9N9CDY8-F1
#
_entry.id   AF-A0A9N9CDY8-F1
#
_cell.length_a   1.000
_cell.length_b   1.000
_cell.length_c   1.000
_cell.angle_alpha   90.00
_cell.angle_beta   90.00
_cell.angle_gamma   90.00
#
_symmetry.space_group_name_H-M   'P 1'
#
loop_
_entity.id
_entity.type
_entity.pdbx_description
1 polymer ?
#
loop_
_entity_poly.entity_id
_entity_poly.type
_entity_poly.pdbx_seq_one_letter_code
_entity_poly.pdbx_strand_id
1 'polypeptide(L)'
;MFESNLSFSQIILNSPKLVWHEKYVPLKILNTLHALQINLNYKKSLKDSPISWLQGLFAVIVMSVGGSTTSAILCGKAPHWLASNTTITTYLIIYFLIFYIPFFHRFCNSIPKIILDPILLIADGILRTSSIYSIIDNILFEMNDEPLLKNSWVAILLCGTLSGCGGSIWVSAFQMKSPNWSFTTPSTFLEPTYDMKISFMITLNDRIEFD
;
A
#
# COMPACT_ATOMS: atom_id res chain seq x y z
N MET A 1 36.30 -25.92 2.56
CA MET A 1 36.22 -24.50 2.16
C MET A 1 35.47 -24.46 0.84
N PHE A 2 34.15 -24.30 0.89
CA PHE A 2 33.31 -24.02 -0.28
C PHE A 2 32.24 -23.03 0.21
N GLU A 3 32.47 -21.76 -0.05
CA GLU A 3 31.46 -20.70 0.13
C GLU A 3 30.41 -20.87 -0.97
N SER A 4 29.23 -21.37 -0.60
CA SER A 4 28.06 -21.29 -1.48
C SER A 4 27.50 -19.87 -1.38
N ASN A 5 27.98 -18.99 -2.27
CA ASN A 5 27.33 -17.72 -2.57
C ASN A 5 25.97 -17.98 -3.24
N LEU A 6 24.98 -18.36 -2.44
CA LEU A 6 23.58 -18.35 -2.85
C LEU A 6 23.19 -16.89 -3.11
N SER A 7 22.99 -16.56 -4.38
CA SER A 7 22.44 -15.28 -4.78
C SER A 7 21.07 -15.10 -4.11
N PHE A 8 20.79 -13.90 -3.60
CA PHE A 8 19.52 -13.57 -2.95
C PHE A 8 18.30 -13.94 -3.82
N SER A 9 18.45 -13.87 -5.14
CA SER A 9 17.44 -14.28 -6.11
C SER A 9 17.08 -15.77 -6.03
N GLN A 10 18.05 -16.65 -5.80
CA GLN A 10 17.82 -18.10 -5.69
C GLN A 10 17.11 -18.48 -4.38
N ILE A 11 17.31 -17.70 -3.32
CA ILE A 11 16.61 -17.89 -2.04
C ILE A 11 15.13 -17.51 -2.17
N ILE A 12 14.83 -16.45 -2.92
CA ILE A 12 13.44 -16.01 -3.17
C ILE A 12 12.71 -17.04 -4.05
N LEU A 13 13.34 -17.50 -5.14
CA LEU A 13 12.75 -18.47 -6.08
C LEU A 13 12.52 -19.87 -5.48
N ASN A 14 13.36 -20.29 -4.52
CA ASN A 14 13.21 -21.58 -3.84
C ASN A 14 12.43 -21.49 -2.53
N SER A 15 11.87 -20.32 -2.20
CA SER A 15 11.00 -20.24 -1.02
C SER A 15 9.74 -21.07 -1.28
N PRO A 16 9.33 -21.94 -0.35
CA PRO A 16 8.07 -22.68 -0.50
C PRO A 16 6.96 -21.66 -0.74
N LYS A 17 6.07 -21.90 -1.72
CA LYS A 17 4.86 -21.09 -1.94
C LYS A 17 4.13 -20.98 -0.61
N LEU A 18 4.36 -19.89 0.10
CA LEU A 18 3.91 -19.73 1.46
C LEU A 18 2.43 -19.39 1.36
N VAL A 19 1.59 -20.41 1.45
CA VAL A 19 0.15 -20.23 1.55
C VAL A 19 -0.11 -19.66 2.95
N TRP A 20 -0.19 -18.33 3.03
CA TRP A 20 -0.41 -17.62 4.28
C TRP A 20 -1.78 -17.97 4.84
N HIS A 21 -1.80 -18.84 5.86
CA HIS A 21 -3.04 -19.16 6.57
C HIS A 21 -3.40 -17.97 7.48
N GLU A 22 -4.67 -17.53 7.48
CA GLU A 22 -5.17 -16.45 8.36
C GLU A 22 -4.82 -16.65 9.86
N LYS A 23 -4.59 -17.90 10.26
CA LYS A 23 -4.19 -18.31 11.60
C LYS A 23 -2.78 -17.85 11.99
N TYR A 24 -1.86 -17.71 11.03
CA TYR A 24 -0.45 -17.37 11.28
C TYR A 24 -0.13 -15.91 10.96
N VAL A 25 -0.84 -15.31 9.99
CA VAL A 25 -0.75 -13.88 9.70
C VAL A 25 -2.17 -13.30 9.70
N PRO A 26 -2.63 -12.79 10.84
CA PRO A 26 -3.94 -12.16 10.91
C PRO A 26 -3.87 -10.85 10.12
N LEU A 27 -4.40 -10.85 8.88
CA LEU A 27 -4.45 -9.69 7.98
C LEU A 27 -5.05 -8.44 8.65
N LYS A 28 -5.93 -8.64 9.63
CA LYS A 28 -6.49 -7.57 10.46
C LYS A 28 -5.43 -6.82 11.27
N ILE A 29 -4.44 -7.53 11.81
CA ILE A 29 -3.32 -6.91 12.53
C ILE A 29 -2.44 -6.14 11.53
N LEU A 30 -2.13 -6.72 10.38
CA LEU A 30 -1.36 -6.02 9.35
C LEU A 30 -2.06 -4.74 8.88
N ASN A 31 -3.38 -4.78 8.64
CA ASN A 31 -4.16 -3.60 8.28
C ASN A 31 -4.12 -2.53 9.37
N THR A 32 -4.15 -2.95 10.64
CA THR A 32 -4.04 -2.04 11.78
C THR A 32 -2.64 -1.41 11.85
N LEU A 33 -1.58 -2.18 11.62
CA LEU A 33 -0.20 -1.70 11.60
C LEU A 33 0.05 -0.75 10.42
N HIS A 34 -0.42 -1.08 9.22
CA HIS A 34 -0.34 -0.18 8.07
C HIS A 34 -1.15 1.10 8.31
N ALA A 35 -2.38 1.00 8.85
CA ALA A 35 -3.14 2.18 9.26
C ALA A 35 -2.36 3.03 10.26
N LEU A 36 -1.71 2.41 11.24
CA LEU A 36 -0.89 3.10 12.24
C LEU A 36 0.28 3.82 11.58
N GLN A 37 1.01 3.16 10.68
CA GLN A 37 2.13 3.74 9.96
C GLN A 37 1.73 4.95 9.10
N ILE A 38 0.65 4.82 8.32
CA ILE A 38 0.15 5.92 7.47
C ILE A 38 -0.23 7.12 8.33
N ASN A 39 -0.95 6.89 9.44
CA ASN A 39 -1.36 7.96 10.35
C ASN A 39 -0.17 8.64 11.05
N LEU A 40 0.81 7.88 11.54
CA LEU A 40 2.02 8.42 12.14
C LEU A 40 2.83 9.26 11.13
N ASN A 41 3.01 8.74 9.91
CA ASN A 41 3.71 9.45 8.84
C ASN A 41 2.97 10.71 8.38
N TYR A 42 1.64 10.65 8.32
CA TYR A 42 0.81 11.80 7.96
C TYR A 42 0.90 12.88 9.04
N LYS A 43 0.69 12.53 10.32
CA LYS A 43 0.82 13.46 11.45
C LYS A 43 2.21 14.10 11.52
N LYS A 44 3.27 13.31 11.31
CA LYS A 44 4.65 13.81 11.23
C LYS A 44 4.86 14.78 10.06
N SER A 45 4.22 14.53 8.91
CA SER A 45 4.36 15.38 7.72
C SER A 45 3.73 16.76 7.90
N LEU A 46 2.70 16.88 8.74
CA LEU A 46 1.99 18.14 8.99
C LEU A 46 2.77 19.13 9.86
N LYS A 47 3.80 18.70 10.62
CA LYS A 47 4.63 19.57 11.48
C LYS A 47 3.80 20.56 12.32
N ASP A 48 2.78 20.05 13.01
CA ASP A 48 1.82 20.81 13.83
C ASP A 48 0.93 21.81 13.08
N SER A 49 0.89 21.76 11.75
CA SER A 49 -0.04 22.57 10.98
C SER A 49 -1.49 22.16 11.26
N PRO A 50 -2.38 23.12 11.60
CA PRO A 50 -3.77 22.80 11.88
C PRO A 50 -4.46 22.35 10.60
N ILE A 51 -5.14 21.20 10.68
CA ILE A 51 -5.99 20.68 9.61
C ILE A 51 -7.35 20.32 10.18
N SER A 52 -8.40 20.43 9.35
CA SER A 52 -9.71 19.95 9.77
C SER A 52 -9.72 18.42 9.87
N TRP A 53 -10.56 17.90 10.76
CA TRP A 53 -10.63 16.46 11.03
C TRP A 53 -11.00 15.67 9.76
N LEU A 54 -11.93 16.19 8.97
CA LEU A 54 -12.42 15.55 7.75
C LEU A 54 -11.37 15.57 6.64
N GLN A 55 -10.67 16.69 6.49
CA GLN A 55 -9.56 16.82 5.54
C GLN A 55 -8.45 15.80 5.87
N GLY A 56 -8.06 15.68 7.14
CA GLY A 56 -7.05 14.72 7.54
C GLY A 56 -7.50 13.27 7.38
N LEU A 57 -8.75 12.96 7.72
CA LEU A 57 -9.31 11.62 7.54
C LEU A 57 -9.33 11.24 6.05
N PHE A 58 -9.78 12.15 5.18
CA PHE A 58 -9.79 11.92 3.74
C PHE A 58 -8.39 11.70 3.19
N ALA A 59 -7.41 12.52 3.59
CA ALA A 59 -6.02 12.35 3.17
C ALA A 59 -5.47 10.97 3.57
N VAL A 60 -5.72 10.52 4.81
CA VAL A 60 -5.29 9.20 5.29
C VAL A 60 -5.97 8.07 4.52
N ILE A 61 -7.26 8.16 4.24
CA ILE A 61 -7.97 7.16 3.41
C ILE A 61 -7.34 7.10 2.02
N VAL A 62 -7.11 8.24 1.36
CA VAL A 62 -6.47 8.27 0.03
C VAL A 62 -5.04 7.71 0.08
N MET A 63 -4.26 8.03 1.12
CA MET A 63 -2.92 7.48 1.33
C MET A 63 -2.96 5.95 1.45
N SER A 64 -3.98 5.39 2.09
CA SER A 64 -4.09 3.97 2.39
C SER A 64 -4.70 3.13 1.26
N VAL A 65 -5.73 3.62 0.58
CA VAL A 65 -6.47 2.85 -0.43
C VAL A 65 -6.46 3.47 -1.83
N GLY A 66 -5.73 4.57 -2.04
CA GLY A 66 -5.69 5.23 -3.34
C GLY A 66 -5.13 4.35 -4.46
N GLY A 67 -4.16 3.48 -4.16
CA GLY A 67 -3.56 2.57 -5.15
C GLY A 67 -4.53 1.52 -5.66
N SER A 68 -5.13 0.75 -4.75
CA SER A 68 -6.15 -0.25 -5.08
C SER A 68 -7.39 0.38 -5.72
N THR A 69 -7.78 1.59 -5.29
CA THR A 69 -8.88 2.35 -5.92
C THR A 69 -8.59 2.70 -7.37
N THR A 70 -7.41 3.26 -7.64
CA THR A 70 -7.02 3.66 -9.01
C THR A 70 -7.00 2.46 -9.94
N SER A 71 -6.41 1.35 -9.47
CA SER A 71 -6.26 0.14 -10.26
C SER A 71 -7.60 -0.54 -10.53
N ALA A 72 -8.49 -0.59 -9.53
CA ALA A 72 -9.85 -1.09 -9.71
C ALA A 72 -10.64 -0.26 -10.74
N ILE A 73 -10.55 1.07 -10.67
CA ILE A 73 -11.20 1.97 -11.63
C ILE A 73 -10.68 1.73 -13.05
N LEU A 74 -9.37 1.57 -13.24
CA LEU A 74 -8.78 1.25 -14.55
C LEU A 74 -9.23 -0.10 -15.10
N CYS A 75 -9.52 -1.05 -14.20
CA CYS A 75 -10.09 -2.35 -14.55
C CYS A 75 -11.63 -2.30 -14.71
N GLY A 76 -12.28 -1.14 -14.58
CA GLY A 76 -13.73 -1.03 -14.65
C GLY A 76 -14.47 -1.76 -13.52
N LYS A 77 -13.81 -1.99 -12.38
CA LYS A 77 -14.36 -2.67 -11.20
C LYS A 77 -14.50 -1.71 -10.02
N ALA A 78 -15.40 -2.06 -9.11
CA ALA A 78 -15.50 -1.35 -7.83
C ALA A 78 -14.30 -1.73 -6.92
N PRO A 79 -13.69 -0.78 -6.21
CA PRO A 79 -12.62 -1.07 -5.25
C PRO A 79 -13.11 -2.00 -4.12
N HIS A 80 -12.37 -3.08 -3.88
CA HIS A 80 -12.78 -4.13 -2.92
C HIS A 80 -12.93 -3.62 -1.47
N TRP A 81 -12.17 -2.59 -1.08
CA TRP A 81 -12.24 -2.02 0.27
C TRP A 81 -13.59 -1.37 0.60
N LEU A 82 -14.37 -0.96 -0.41
CA LEU A 82 -15.74 -0.43 -0.21
C LEU A 82 -16.70 -1.52 0.29
N ALA A 83 -16.46 -2.78 -0.06
CA ALA A 83 -17.24 -3.91 0.42
C ALA A 83 -16.83 -4.36 1.83
N SER A 84 -15.67 -3.91 2.33
CA SER A 84 -15.15 -4.29 3.64
C SER A 84 -15.63 -3.33 4.73
N ASN A 85 -16.54 -3.80 5.58
CA ASN A 85 -16.98 -3.09 6.79
C ASN A 85 -15.83 -2.83 7.79
N THR A 86 -14.75 -3.62 7.70
CA THR A 86 -13.64 -3.53 8.64
C THR A 86 -12.58 -2.51 8.21
N THR A 87 -12.33 -2.38 6.91
CA THR A 87 -11.20 -1.59 6.39
C THR A 87 -11.34 -0.12 6.73
N ILE A 88 -12.48 0.50 6.40
CA ILE A 88 -12.75 1.91 6.69
C ILE A 88 -12.78 2.15 8.20
N THR A 89 -13.42 1.26 8.95
CA THR A 89 -13.53 1.34 10.41
C THR A 89 -12.15 1.34 11.08
N THR A 90 -11.23 0.49 10.63
CA THR A 90 -9.85 0.46 11.15
C THR A 90 -9.12 1.78 10.90
N TYR A 91 -9.16 2.32 9.67
CA TYR A 91 -8.51 3.60 9.37
C TYR A 91 -9.09 4.77 10.16
N LEU A 92 -10.42 4.79 10.32
CA LEU A 92 -11.12 5.79 11.12
C LEU A 92 -10.70 5.73 12.59
N ILE A 93 -10.76 4.55 13.21
CA ILE A 93 -10.39 4.38 14.63
C ILE A 93 -8.94 4.81 14.84
N ILE A 94 -8.02 4.34 14.01
CA ILE A 94 -6.59 4.65 14.17
C ILE A 94 -6.33 6.14 13.95
N TYR A 95 -7.01 6.78 12.99
CA TYR A 95 -6.95 8.24 12.81
C TYR A 95 -7.36 8.98 14.08
N PHE A 96 -8.50 8.63 14.66
CA PHE A 96 -8.96 9.28 15.89
C PHE A 96 -8.03 9.02 17.07
N LEU A 97 -7.52 7.80 17.23
CA LEU A 97 -6.54 7.46 18.27
C LEU A 97 -5.26 8.30 18.15
N ILE A 98 -4.72 8.46 16.94
CA ILE A 98 -3.47 9.20 16.72
C ILE A 98 -3.66 10.71 16.82
N PHE A 99 -4.75 11.26 16.28
CA PHE A 99 -4.96 12.72 16.23
C PHE A 99 -5.58 13.28 17.51
N TYR A 100 -6.51 12.57 18.14
CA TYR A 100 -7.34 13.09 19.24
C TYR A 100 -7.05 12.48 20.60
N ILE A 101 -6.29 11.38 20.70
CA ILE A 101 -5.89 10.78 21.98
C ILE A 101 -4.37 10.99 22.20
N PRO A 102 -3.94 12.06 22.91
CA PRO A 102 -2.53 12.37 23.10
C PRO A 102 -1.75 11.23 23.76
N PHE A 103 -2.40 10.50 24.67
CA PHE A 103 -1.80 9.34 25.34
C PHE A 103 -1.38 8.27 24.35
N PHE A 104 -2.24 7.92 23.38
CA PHE A 104 -1.95 6.88 22.39
C PHE A 104 -0.82 7.31 21.45
N HIS A 105 -0.86 8.55 20.94
CA HIS A 105 0.22 9.08 20.12
C HIS A 105 1.56 9.14 20.87
N ARG A 106 1.56 9.55 22.14
CA ARG A 106 2.77 9.54 22.99
C ARG A 106 3.26 8.12 23.20
N PHE A 107 2.37 7.17 23.49
CA PHE A 107 2.72 5.75 23.63
C PHE A 107 3.44 5.22 22.38
N CYS A 108 2.90 5.46 21.18
CA CYS A 108 3.56 5.06 19.93
C CYS A 108 4.94 5.70 19.78
N ASN A 109 5.09 6.99 20.12
CA ASN A 109 6.38 7.69 20.04
C ASN A 109 7.37 7.30 21.15
N SER A 110 6.90 6.70 22.25
CA SER A 110 7.76 6.17 23.33
C SER A 110 8.43 4.85 22.95
N ILE A 111 7.89 4.12 21.97
CA ILE A 111 8.50 2.88 21.48
C ILE A 111 9.76 3.25 20.68
N PRO A 112 10.91 2.58 20.91
CA PRO A 112 12.12 2.83 20.14
C PRO A 112 11.87 2.65 18.64
N LYS A 113 12.25 3.66 17.83
CA LYS A 113 12.07 3.64 16.36
C LYS A 113 12.76 2.46 15.69
N ILE A 114 13.90 2.02 16.24
CA ILE A 114 14.64 0.84 15.76
C ILE A 114 13.81 -0.45 15.84
N ILE A 115 12.77 -0.48 16.68
CA ILE A 115 11.84 -1.61 16.80
C ILE A 115 10.56 -1.34 16.03
N LEU A 116 9.97 -0.16 16.21
CA LEU A 116 8.67 0.16 15.63
C LEU A 116 8.73 0.30 14.10
N ASP A 117 9.70 1.03 13.57
CA ASP A 117 9.76 1.35 12.14
C ASP A 117 9.90 0.08 11.28
N PRO A 118 10.77 -0.91 11.60
CA PRO A 118 10.83 -2.16 10.84
C PRO A 118 9.53 -2.95 10.84
N ILE A 119 8.83 -3.05 11.98
CA ILE A 119 7.56 -3.79 12.08
C ILE A 119 6.50 -3.15 11.19
N LEU A 120 6.39 -1.82 11.25
CA LEU A 120 5.46 -1.06 10.43
C LEU A 120 5.79 -1.22 8.94
N LEU A 121 7.06 -1.02 8.56
CA LEU A 121 7.52 -1.15 7.17
C LEU A 121 7.30 -2.56 6.60
N ILE A 122 7.53 -3.61 7.39
CA ILE A 122 7.26 -4.99 6.98
C ILE A 122 5.76 -5.18 6.75
N ALA A 123 4.91 -4.70 7.66
CA ALA A 123 3.46 -4.83 7.52
C ALA A 123 2.93 -4.10 6.27
N ASP A 124 3.41 -2.87 6.00
CA ASP A 124 3.08 -2.12 4.79
C ASP A 124 3.62 -2.81 3.52
N GLY A 125 4.85 -3.33 3.54
CA GLY A 125 5.40 -4.10 2.43
C GLY A 125 4.57 -5.34 2.08
N ILE A 126 4.16 -6.11 3.09
CA ILE A 126 3.30 -7.29 2.90
C ILE A 126 1.94 -6.89 2.32
N LEU A 127 1.30 -5.85 2.85
CA LEU A 127 -0.02 -5.42 2.38
C LEU A 127 0.01 -4.84 0.97
N ARG A 128 1.04 -4.05 0.63
CA ARG A 128 1.23 -3.55 -0.74
C ARG A 128 1.41 -4.70 -1.71
N THR A 129 2.28 -5.65 -1.35
CA THR A 129 2.53 -6.85 -2.16
C THR A 129 1.25 -7.67 -2.35
N SER A 130 0.46 -7.86 -1.28
CA SER A 130 -0.85 -8.53 -1.36
C SER A 130 -1.84 -7.76 -2.24
N SER A 131 -1.84 -6.43 -2.22
CA SER A 131 -2.68 -5.60 -3.10
C SER A 131 -2.26 -5.70 -4.57
N ILE A 132 -0.96 -5.84 -4.85
CA ILE A 132 -0.43 -6.06 -6.21
C ILE A 132 -0.90 -7.42 -6.73
N TYR A 133 -0.65 -8.50 -5.99
CA TYR A 133 -1.09 -9.84 -6.41
C TYR A 133 -2.61 -9.91 -6.56
N SER A 134 -3.38 -9.33 -5.63
CA SER A 134 -4.84 -9.34 -5.71
C SER A 134 -5.39 -8.70 -6.99
N ILE A 135 -4.79 -7.61 -7.49
CA ILE A 135 -5.26 -7.01 -8.74
C ILE A 135 -4.80 -7.80 -9.97
N ILE A 136 -3.59 -8.38 -9.93
CA ILE A 136 -3.09 -9.23 -11.01
C ILE A 136 -3.95 -10.49 -11.14
N ASP A 137 -4.24 -11.15 -10.02
CA ASP A 137 -5.13 -12.32 -9.97
C ASP A 137 -6.52 -11.98 -10.49
N ASN A 138 -7.07 -10.81 -10.12
CA ASN A 138 -8.35 -10.34 -10.64
C ASN A 138 -8.32 -10.22 -12.18
N ILE A 139 -7.28 -9.61 -12.73
CA ILE A 139 -7.11 -9.46 -14.20
C ILE A 139 -6.94 -10.82 -14.89
N LEU A 140 -6.13 -11.72 -14.33
CA LEU A 140 -5.79 -13.00 -14.95
C LEU A 140 -6.92 -14.04 -14.85
N PHE A 141 -7.64 -14.09 -13.73
CA PHE A 141 -8.53 -15.20 -13.40
C PHE A 141 -10.00 -14.80 -13.26
N GLU A 142 -10.29 -13.56 -12.84
CA GLU A 142 -11.68 -13.13 -12.57
C GLU A 142 -12.30 -12.32 -13.72
N MET A 143 -11.49 -11.72 -14.59
CA MET A 143 -11.94 -10.95 -15.76
C MET A 143 -12.21 -11.82 -16.99
N ASN A 144 -13.07 -12.84 -16.85
CA ASN A 144 -13.39 -13.77 -17.94
C ASN A 144 -14.17 -13.11 -19.10
N ASP A 145 -14.91 -12.04 -18.81
CA ASP A 145 -15.70 -11.30 -19.81
C ASP A 145 -14.84 -10.34 -20.65
N GLU A 146 -13.58 -10.09 -20.27
CA GLU A 146 -12.68 -9.11 -20.90
C GLU A 146 -11.33 -9.74 -21.30
N PRO A 147 -11.31 -10.60 -22.34
CA PRO A 147 -10.11 -11.35 -22.73
C PRO A 147 -8.95 -10.46 -23.20
N LEU A 148 -9.24 -9.23 -23.64
CA LEU A 148 -8.23 -8.26 -24.05
C LEU A 148 -7.40 -7.77 -22.85
N LEU A 149 -8.03 -7.53 -21.70
CA LEU A 149 -7.33 -7.08 -20.48
C LEU A 149 -6.48 -8.21 -19.90
N LYS A 150 -7.01 -9.44 -19.89
CA LYS A 150 -6.32 -10.63 -19.40
C LYS A 150 -5.00 -10.91 -20.11
N ASN A 151 -4.94 -10.65 -21.42
CA ASN A 151 -3.74 -10.84 -22.23
C ASN A 151 -2.87 -9.56 -22.35
N SER A 152 -3.33 -8.44 -21.79
CA SER A 152 -2.62 -7.17 -21.92
C SER A 152 -1.53 -7.04 -20.87
N TRP A 153 -0.28 -7.20 -21.31
CA TRP A 153 0.88 -7.06 -20.45
C TRP A 153 0.98 -5.66 -19.83
N VAL A 154 0.57 -4.65 -20.61
CA VAL A 154 0.54 -3.25 -20.18
C VAL A 154 -0.50 -3.06 -19.07
N ALA A 155 -1.68 -3.69 -19.17
CA ALA A 155 -2.71 -3.57 -18.14
C ALA A 155 -2.24 -4.17 -16.80
N ILE A 156 -1.63 -5.36 -16.85
CA ILE A 156 -1.07 -6.02 -15.65
C ILE A 156 0.02 -5.15 -15.03
N LEU A 157 1.00 -4.70 -15.81
CA LEU A 157 2.10 -3.86 -15.32
C LEU A 157 1.60 -2.54 -14.74
N LEU A 158 0.67 -1.87 -15.42
CA LEU A 158 0.14 -0.59 -14.99
C LEU A 158 -0.71 -0.73 -13.72
N CYS A 159 -1.69 -1.63 -13.72
CA CYS A 159 -2.59 -1.84 -12.58
C CYS A 159 -1.86 -2.42 -11.36
N GLY A 160 -0.94 -3.36 -11.57
CA GLY A 160 -0.10 -3.88 -10.47
C GLY A 160 0.75 -2.78 -9.85
N THR A 161 1.48 -2.00 -10.68
CA THR A 161 2.30 -0.89 -10.18
C THR A 161 1.47 0.15 -9.42
N LEU A 162 0.33 0.57 -10.01
CA LEU A 162 -0.56 1.54 -9.37
C LEU A 162 -1.21 1.01 -8.09
N SER A 163 -1.47 -0.30 -8.00
CA SER A 163 -1.99 -0.92 -6.78
C SER A 163 -1.01 -0.78 -5.63
N GLY A 164 0.29 -0.95 -5.91
CA GLY A 164 1.37 -0.85 -4.92
C GLY A 164 1.70 0.59 -4.49
N CYS A 165 1.67 1.57 -5.41
CA CYS A 165 2.17 2.93 -5.12
C CYS A 165 1.20 4.08 -5.43
N GLY A 166 -0.01 3.81 -5.94
CA GLY A 166 -0.92 4.86 -6.45
C GLY A 166 -1.44 5.83 -5.38
N GLY A 167 -1.53 5.41 -4.11
CA GLY A 167 -1.86 6.32 -3.01
C GLY A 167 -0.87 7.49 -2.89
N SER A 168 0.43 7.21 -3.07
CA SER A 168 1.48 8.24 -3.04
C SER A 168 1.38 9.24 -4.21
N ILE A 169 0.93 8.78 -5.38
CA ILE A 169 0.73 9.61 -6.56
C ILE A 169 -0.36 10.64 -6.29
N TRP A 170 -1.51 10.22 -5.76
CA TRP A 170 -2.60 11.13 -5.41
C TRP A 170 -2.21 12.13 -4.32
N VAL A 171 -1.48 11.67 -3.32
CA VAL A 171 -1.02 12.51 -2.21
C VAL A 171 -0.06 13.59 -2.69
N SER A 172 0.82 13.25 -3.63
CA SER A 172 1.69 14.23 -4.27
C SER A 172 0.92 15.15 -5.21
N ALA A 173 -0.03 14.61 -5.99
CA ALA A 173 -0.83 15.39 -6.94
C ALA A 173 -1.61 16.52 -6.26
N PHE A 174 -2.27 16.20 -5.15
CA PHE A 174 -3.14 17.15 -4.43
C PHE A 174 -2.47 17.83 -3.23
N GLN A 175 -1.16 17.62 -3.02
CA GLN A 175 -0.41 18.13 -1.87
C GLN A 175 -1.10 17.80 -0.53
N MET A 176 -1.61 16.58 -0.38
CA MET A 176 -2.49 16.23 0.74
C MET A 176 -1.81 16.30 2.11
N LYS A 177 -0.46 16.29 2.14
CA LYS A 177 0.37 16.46 3.35
C LYS A 177 0.49 17.91 3.82
N SER A 178 -0.29 18.83 3.25
CA SER A 178 -0.30 20.24 3.62
C SER A 178 -1.73 20.70 3.98
N PRO A 179 -1.88 21.78 4.77
CA PRO A 179 -3.21 22.32 5.09
C PRO A 179 -3.96 22.87 3.88
N ASN A 180 -3.23 23.37 2.87
CA ASN A 180 -3.81 23.94 1.67
C ASN A 180 -3.55 23.00 0.50
N TRP A 181 -4.59 22.29 0.05
CA TRP A 181 -4.44 21.39 -1.09
C TRP A 181 -4.41 22.17 -2.38
N SER A 182 -3.52 21.77 -3.27
CA SER A 182 -3.41 22.32 -4.61
C SER A 182 -3.08 21.20 -5.58
N PHE A 183 -3.51 21.35 -6.83
CA PHE A 183 -3.18 20.38 -7.86
C PHE A 183 -1.83 20.72 -8.47
N THR A 184 -0.86 19.81 -8.33
CA THR A 184 0.51 19.97 -8.81
C THR A 184 0.97 18.73 -9.53
N THR A 185 2.05 18.85 -10.30
CA THR A 185 2.69 17.70 -10.94
C THR A 185 3.25 16.77 -9.85
N PRO A 186 2.79 15.51 -9.77
CA PRO A 186 3.34 14.54 -8.83
C PRO A 186 4.84 14.38 -9.03
N SER A 187 5.60 14.33 -7.93
CA SER A 187 7.06 14.11 -8.00
C SER A 187 7.42 12.80 -8.70
N THR A 188 6.55 11.78 -8.60
CA THR A 188 6.70 10.48 -9.27
C THR A 188 6.84 10.58 -10.80
N PHE A 189 6.29 11.61 -11.44
CA PHE A 189 6.44 11.82 -12.89
C PHE A 189 7.75 12.54 -13.26
N LEU A 190 8.35 13.25 -12.31
CA LEU A 190 9.67 13.86 -12.49
C LEU A 190 10.77 12.83 -12.24
N GLU A 191 10.63 12.07 -11.15
CA GLU A 191 11.54 10.99 -10.79
C GLU A 191 10.75 9.82 -10.17
N PRO A 192 10.93 8.59 -10.68
CA PRO A 192 10.24 7.42 -10.14
C PRO A 192 10.65 7.16 -8.69
N THR A 193 9.67 7.18 -7.79
CA THR A 193 9.87 6.90 -6.36
C THR A 193 10.35 5.47 -6.14
N TYR A 194 11.02 5.23 -5.01
CA TYR A 194 11.43 3.87 -4.61
C TYR A 194 10.23 2.90 -4.62
N ASP A 195 9.10 3.34 -4.05
CA ASP A 195 7.86 2.56 -4.00
C ASP A 195 7.33 2.20 -5.40
N MET A 196 7.39 3.14 -6.35
CA MET A 196 7.02 2.89 -7.75
C MET A 196 7.95 1.83 -8.38
N LYS A 197 9.27 1.97 -8.20
CA LYS A 197 10.27 1.03 -8.73
C LYS A 197 10.04 -0.38 -8.19
N ILE A 198 9.85 -0.53 -6.88
CA ILE A 198 9.62 -1.84 -6.27
C ILE A 198 8.28 -2.43 -6.71
N SER A 199 7.20 -1.63 -6.76
CA SER A 199 5.88 -2.13 -7.20
C SER A 199 5.93 -2.61 -8.66
N PHE A 200 6.65 -1.88 -9.52
CA PHE A 200 6.88 -2.29 -10.90
C PHE A 200 7.67 -3.58 -11.00
N MET A 201 8.76 -3.73 -10.24
CA MET A 201 9.57 -4.95 -10.23
C MET A 201 8.81 -6.18 -9.71
N ILE A 202 8.00 -6.02 -8.67
CA ILE A 202 7.14 -7.09 -8.14
C ILE A 202 6.15 -7.53 -9.22
N THR A 203 5.46 -6.57 -9.84
CA THR A 203 4.48 -6.85 -10.89
C THR A 203 5.11 -7.53 -12.11
N LEU A 204 6.33 -7.09 -12.47
CA LEU A 204 7.08 -7.68 -13.58
C LEU A 204 7.50 -9.13 -13.28
N ASN A 205 7.99 -9.40 -12.06
CA ASN A 205 8.42 -10.74 -11.66
C ASN A 205 7.25 -11.73 -11.65
N ASP A 206 6.12 -11.33 -11.07
CA ASP A 206 4.93 -12.19 -11.01
C ASP A 206 4.48 -12.64 -12.40
N ARG A 207 4.48 -11.72 -13.37
CA ARG A 207 4.09 -12.08 -14.73
C ARG A 207 5.07 -13.01 -15.44
N ILE A 208 6.37 -12.89 -15.19
CA ILE A 208 7.38 -13.82 -15.76
C ILE A 208 7.11 -15.26 -15.30
N GLU A 209 6.52 -15.47 -14.12
CA GLU A 209 6.17 -16.82 -13.64
C GLU A 209 4.94 -17.45 -14.34
N PHE A 210 4.16 -16.66 -15.09
CA PHE A 210 2.94 -17.11 -15.79
C PHE A 210 3.10 -17.28 -17.32
N ASP A 211 4.28 -17.02 -17.87
CA ASP A 211 4.66 -17.29 -19.27
C ASP A 211 5.48 -18.58 -19.39
#